data_AF-A0A815GUS9-F1
#
_entry.id   AF-A0A815GUS9-F1
#
_cell.length_a   1.000
_cell.length_b   1.000
_cell.length_c   1.000
_cell.angle_alpha   90.00
_cell.angle_beta   90.00
_cell.angle_gamma   90.00
#
_symmetry.space_group_name_H-M   'P 1'
#
loop_
_entity.id
_entity.type
_entity.pdbx_description
1 polymer ?
#
loop_
_entity_poly.entity_id
_entity_poly.type
_entity_poly.pdbx_seq_one_letter_code
_entity_poly.pdbx_strand_id
1 'polypeptide(L)'
;EQWLNKVSISQWCVHGLNIRTNNNAEAFHSRFNRRVQINHPNIWSFIKLLQGEENRFHHMYVQFIAGLGTRSKQAKTVAIQRRINKLGERYYDGTINAMEYLDGLSFIVAKRKK
;
A
#
# COMPACT_ATOMS: atom_id res chain seq x y z
N GLU A 1 4.43 -16.66 27.30
CA GLU A 1 3.65 -17.35 26.25
C GLU A 1 2.89 -16.31 25.44
N GLN A 2 2.84 -16.43 24.11
CA GLN A 2 2.12 -15.50 23.23
C GLN A 2 0.76 -16.09 22.88
N TRP A 3 -0.31 -15.29 22.93
CA TRP A 3 -1.68 -15.77 22.70
C TRP A 3 -1.99 -16.07 21.23
N LEU A 4 -1.20 -15.51 20.30
CA LEU A 4 -1.27 -15.76 18.86
C LEU A 4 0.00 -16.47 18.37
N ASN A 5 0.12 -17.76 18.66
CA ASN A 5 1.27 -18.57 18.29
C ASN A 5 1.45 -18.76 16.77
N LYS A 6 0.47 -18.37 15.94
CA LYS A 6 0.50 -18.54 14.48
C LYS A 6 1.14 -17.38 13.71
N VAL A 7 1.27 -16.19 14.31
CA VAL A 7 1.78 -14.99 13.62
C VAL A 7 2.84 -14.33 14.49
N SER A 8 4.07 -14.21 13.97
CA SER A 8 5.14 -13.56 14.73
C SER A 8 4.87 -12.05 14.87
N ILE A 9 5.15 -11.49 16.05
CA ILE A 9 4.97 -10.05 16.36
C ILE A 9 5.72 -9.16 15.35
N SER A 10 6.82 -9.66 14.77
CA SER A 10 7.58 -8.97 13.71
C SER A 10 6.76 -8.64 12.46
N GLN A 11 5.62 -9.30 12.24
CA GLN A 11 4.74 -9.03 11.09
C GLN A 11 3.68 -7.95 11.38
N TRP A 12 3.49 -7.56 12.65
CA TRP A 12 2.42 -6.66 13.07
C TRP A 12 2.77 -5.19 12.93
N CYS A 13 4.03 -4.84 13.14
CA CYS A 13 4.56 -3.50 12.90
C CYS A 13 6.01 -3.60 12.44
N VAL A 14 6.45 -2.66 11.61
CA VAL A 14 7.86 -2.57 11.19
C VAL A 14 8.63 -1.52 12.00
N HIS A 15 8.10 -1.16 13.18
CA HIS A 15 8.71 -0.19 14.07
C HIS A 15 10.08 -0.70 14.54
N GLY A 16 11.15 0.05 14.24
CA GLY A 16 12.53 -0.34 14.55
C GLY A 16 13.20 -1.26 13.53
N LEU A 17 12.53 -1.61 12.42
CA LEU A 17 13.12 -2.40 11.33
C LEU A 17 13.53 -1.49 10.16
N ASN A 18 14.69 -1.76 9.54
CA ASN A 18 15.17 -1.03 8.35
C ASN A 18 14.47 -1.51 7.05
N ILE A 19 13.15 -1.62 7.11
CA ILE A 19 12.29 -1.96 5.97
C ILE A 19 11.24 -0.86 5.82
N ARG A 20 10.93 -0.50 4.57
CA ARG A 20 9.96 0.56 4.29
C ARG A 20 8.59 0.18 4.88
N THR A 21 7.90 1.15 5.49
CA THR A 21 6.49 1.10 5.94
C THR A 21 5.53 1.03 4.74
N ASN A 22 5.66 0.02 3.89
CA ASN A 22 4.67 -0.37 2.90
C ASN A 22 3.82 -1.56 3.38
N ASN A 23 3.84 -1.84 4.69
CA ASN A 23 3.17 -2.99 5.26
C ASN A 23 1.64 -2.81 5.15
N ASN A 24 0.99 -3.80 4.53
CA ASN A 24 -0.47 -3.89 4.45
C ASN A 24 -1.12 -3.86 5.85
N ALA A 25 -0.43 -4.35 6.89
CA ALA A 25 -0.90 -4.30 8.27
C ALA A 25 -1.05 -2.85 8.79
N GLU A 26 -0.09 -1.96 8.52
CA GLU A 26 -0.18 -0.56 8.94
C GLU A 26 -1.25 0.20 8.16
N ALA A 27 -1.40 -0.10 6.87
CA ALA A 27 -2.50 0.45 6.06
C ALA A 27 -3.86 0.01 6.61
N PHE A 28 -3.97 -1.25 7.05
CA PHE A 28 -5.15 -1.75 7.76
C PHE A 28 -5.36 -1.02 9.08
N HIS A 29 -4.37 -0.94 9.96
CA HIS A 29 -4.47 -0.24 11.26
C HIS A 29 -4.86 1.23 11.08
N SER A 30 -4.20 1.97 10.18
CA SER A 30 -4.51 3.37 9.90
C SER A 30 -5.97 3.55 9.48
N ARG A 31 -6.47 2.68 8.61
CA ARG A 31 -7.85 2.74 8.15
C ARG A 31 -8.83 2.30 9.23
N PHE A 32 -8.53 1.25 9.97
CA PHE A 32 -9.37 0.75 11.05
C PHE A 32 -9.51 1.81 12.15
N ASN A 33 -8.41 2.46 12.54
CA ASN A 33 -8.43 3.57 13.50
C ASN A 33 -9.32 4.73 13.03
N ARG A 34 -9.29 5.08 11.74
CA ARG A 34 -10.19 6.08 11.14
C ARG A 34 -11.67 5.66 11.15
N ARG A 35 -11.97 4.36 11.23
CA ARG A 35 -13.35 3.83 11.36
C ARG A 35 -13.81 3.75 12.81
N VAL A 36 -12.90 3.41 13.73
CA VAL A 36 -13.22 3.31 15.16
C VAL A 36 -13.54 4.69 15.73
N GLN A 37 -12.79 5.75 15.37
CA GLN A 37 -12.97 7.17 15.77
C GLN A 37 -13.09 7.46 17.28
N ILE A 38 -13.01 6.45 18.12
CA ILE A 38 -13.20 6.48 19.56
C ILE A 38 -12.00 5.78 20.20
N ASN A 39 -11.39 6.38 21.22
CA ASN A 39 -10.21 5.82 21.87
C ASN A 39 -10.51 4.50 22.61
N HIS A 40 -11.71 4.40 23.20
CA HIS A 40 -12.14 3.25 24.00
C HIS A 40 -13.57 2.83 23.63
N PRO A 41 -13.78 2.17 22.48
CA PRO A 41 -15.09 1.63 22.15
C PRO A 41 -15.47 0.54 23.16
N ASN A 42 -16.76 0.46 23.51
CA ASN A 42 -17.24 -0.70 24.26
C ASN A 42 -17.05 -1.99 23.42
N ILE A 43 -16.99 -3.14 24.10
CA ILE A 43 -16.67 -4.41 23.45
C ILE A 43 -17.62 -4.77 22.30
N TRP A 44 -18.91 -4.48 22.45
CA TRP A 44 -19.92 -4.77 21.42
C TRP A 44 -19.76 -3.88 20.19
N SER A 45 -19.53 -2.59 20.38
CA SER A 45 -19.22 -1.64 19.31
C SER A 45 -17.94 -2.06 18.59
N PHE A 46 -16.92 -2.50 19.33
CA PHE A 46 -15.67 -2.99 18.75
C PHE A 46 -15.89 -4.26 17.89
N ILE A 47 -16.67 -5.23 18.38
CA ILE A 47 -17.02 -6.43 17.62
C ILE A 47 -17.79 -6.06 16.35
N LYS A 48 -18.74 -5.12 16.41
CA LYS A 48 -19.47 -4.65 15.22
C LYS A 48 -18.54 -4.01 14.19
N LEU A 49 -17.56 -3.22 14.64
CA LEU A 49 -16.55 -2.63 13.76
C LEU A 49 -15.70 -3.70 13.07
N LEU A 50 -15.29 -4.75 13.79
CA LEU A 50 -14.56 -5.88 13.23
C LEU A 50 -15.40 -6.66 12.20
N GLN A 51 -16.66 -6.95 12.50
CA GLN A 51 -17.58 -7.59 11.55
C GLN A 51 -17.74 -6.76 10.27
N GLY A 52 -17.82 -5.43 10.39
CA GLY A 52 -17.89 -4.52 9.26
C GLY A 52 -16.58 -4.41 8.45
N GLU A 53 -15.42 -4.69 9.05
CA GLU A 53 -14.17 -4.86 8.32
C GLU A 53 -14.13 -6.17 7.54
N GLU A 54 -14.49 -7.27 8.19
CA GLU A 54 -14.50 -8.60 7.59
C GLU A 54 -15.42 -8.66 6.38
N ASN A 55 -16.65 -8.15 6.51
CA ASN A 55 -17.60 -8.11 5.39
C ASN A 55 -17.04 -7.33 4.18
N ARG A 56 -16.30 -6.25 4.44
CA ARG A 56 -15.66 -5.48 3.37
C ARG A 56 -14.53 -6.27 2.69
N PHE A 57 -13.70 -6.96 3.46
CA PHE A 57 -12.66 -7.83 2.88
C PHE A 57 -13.28 -8.97 2.08
N HIS A 58 -14.36 -9.56 2.58
CA HIS A 58 -15.12 -10.57 1.87
C HIS A 58 -15.65 -10.04 0.52
N HIS A 59 -16.26 -8.85 0.48
CA HIS A 59 -16.68 -8.23 -0.77
C HIS A 59 -15.52 -7.96 -1.73
N MET A 60 -14.37 -7.48 -1.22
CA MET A 60 -13.18 -7.29 -2.06
C MET A 60 -12.66 -8.61 -2.63
N TYR A 61 -12.70 -9.68 -1.84
CA TYR A 61 -12.30 -11.02 -2.27
C TYR A 61 -13.25 -11.55 -3.35
N VAL A 62 -14.56 -11.44 -3.15
CA VAL A 62 -15.56 -11.84 -4.15
C VAL A 62 -15.40 -11.06 -5.46
N GLN A 63 -15.18 -9.75 -5.39
CA GLN A 63 -14.89 -8.92 -6.58
C GLN A 63 -13.63 -9.39 -7.30
N PHE A 64 -12.57 -9.68 -6.54
CA PHE A 64 -11.31 -10.18 -7.10
C PHE A 64 -11.49 -11.52 -7.83
N ILE A 65 -12.20 -12.47 -7.22
CA ILE A 65 -12.52 -13.77 -7.84
C ILE A 65 -13.39 -13.60 -9.09
N ALA A 66 -14.32 -12.63 -9.08
CA ALA A 66 -15.14 -12.28 -10.23
C ALA A 66 -14.38 -11.54 -11.36
N GLY A 67 -13.06 -11.34 -11.23
CA GLY A 67 -12.24 -10.63 -12.22
C GLY A 67 -12.43 -9.12 -12.23
N LEU A 68 -13.22 -8.57 -11.30
CA LEU A 68 -13.30 -7.13 -11.08
C LEU A 68 -12.01 -6.72 -10.38
N GLY A 69 -11.11 -6.10 -11.16
CA GLY A 69 -9.77 -5.74 -10.71
C GLY A 69 -9.77 -4.98 -9.38
N THR A 70 -8.72 -5.18 -8.59
CA THR A 70 -8.50 -4.46 -7.33
C THR A 70 -8.52 -2.94 -7.55
N ARG A 71 -8.78 -2.17 -6.47
CA ARG A 71 -8.79 -0.69 -6.45
C ARG A 71 -7.85 -0.08 -7.49
N SER A 72 -8.43 0.65 -8.45
CA SER A 72 -7.66 1.33 -9.50
C SER A 72 -6.57 2.22 -8.88
N LYS A 73 -5.34 2.08 -9.39
CA LYS A 73 -4.22 2.94 -8.99
C LYS A 73 -4.57 4.38 -9.36
N GLN A 74 -4.19 5.33 -8.51
CA GLN A 74 -4.42 6.75 -8.80
C GLN A 74 -3.81 7.13 -10.15
N ALA A 75 -4.54 7.87 -10.97
CA ALA A 75 -4.12 8.25 -12.33
C ALA A 75 -2.71 8.87 -12.36
N LYS A 76 -2.38 9.73 -11.38
CA LYS A 76 -1.03 10.30 -11.22
C LYS A 76 0.06 9.24 -11.03
N THR A 77 -0.20 8.21 -10.22
CA THR A 77 0.74 7.11 -9.98
C THR A 77 0.94 6.28 -11.23
N VAL A 78 -0.15 6.01 -11.96
CA VAL A 78 -0.10 5.30 -13.24
C VAL A 78 0.69 6.09 -14.28
N ALA A 79 0.45 7.40 -14.40
CA ALA A 79 1.15 8.27 -15.33
C ALA A 79 2.66 8.34 -15.04
N ILE A 80 3.04 8.46 -13.77
CA ILE A 80 4.45 8.40 -13.35
C ILE A 80 5.06 7.04 -13.69
N GLN A 81 4.38 5.94 -13.37
CA GLN A 81 4.88 4.60 -13.67
C GLN A 81 5.09 4.41 -15.17
N ARG A 82 4.14 4.84 -16.01
CA ARG A 82 4.29 4.81 -17.47
C ARG A 82 5.51 5.58 -17.94
N ARG A 83 5.76 6.76 -17.36
CA ARG A 83 6.92 7.58 -17.72
C ARG A 83 8.25 6.93 -17.29
N ILE A 84 8.30 6.34 -16.09
CA ILE A 84 9.46 5.59 -15.60
C ILE A 84 9.73 4.38 -16.49
N ASN A 85 8.70 3.61 -16.83
CA ASN A 85 8.82 2.44 -17.70
C ASN A 85 9.36 2.84 -19.07
N LYS A 86 8.80 3.88 -19.70
CA LYS A 86 9.27 4.40 -20.99
C LYS A 86 10.73 4.86 -20.96
N LEU A 87 11.16 5.49 -19.85
CA LEU A 87 12.57 5.86 -19.66
C LEU A 87 13.45 4.61 -19.51
N GLY A 88 12.97 3.59 -18.80
CA GLY A 88 13.65 2.30 -18.66
C GLY A 88 13.81 1.60 -20.00
N GLU A 89 12.74 1.49 -20.79
CA GLU A 89 12.75 0.92 -22.15
C GLU A 89 13.82 1.60 -23.02
N ARG A 90 13.82 2.94 -23.08
CA ARG A 90 14.82 3.70 -23.85
C ARG A 90 16.27 3.46 -23.41
N TYR A 91 16.47 3.24 -22.12
CA TYR A 91 17.79 2.92 -21.57
C TYR A 91 18.22 1.49 -21.95
N TYR A 92 17.32 0.51 -21.82
CA TYR A 92 17.58 -0.87 -22.22
C TYR A 92 17.84 -1.01 -23.72
N ASP A 93 17.13 -0.23 -24.53
CA ASP A 93 17.31 -0.19 -25.99
C ASP A 93 18.54 0.62 -26.43
N GLY A 94 19.32 1.17 -25.49
CA GLY A 94 20.54 1.94 -25.76
C GLY A 94 20.30 3.31 -26.39
N THR A 95 19.05 3.78 -26.45
CA THR A 95 18.69 5.09 -27.02
C THR A 95 19.15 6.25 -26.15
N ILE A 96 19.29 6.01 -24.84
CA ILE A 96 19.81 6.98 -23.87
C ILE A 96 20.88 6.33 -23.00
N ASN A 97 21.85 7.13 -22.56
CA ASN A 97 22.90 6.68 -21.67
C ASN A 97 22.46 6.72 -20.19
N ALA A 98 23.28 6.15 -19.30
CA ALA A 98 22.97 6.06 -17.88
C ALA A 98 22.77 7.44 -17.21
N MET A 99 23.52 8.46 -17.62
CA MET A 99 23.39 9.81 -17.06
C MET A 99 22.06 10.45 -17.46
N GLU A 100 21.67 10.34 -18.73
CA GLU A 100 20.38 10.81 -19.24
C GLU A 100 19.20 10.08 -18.58
N TYR A 101 19.35 8.78 -18.31
CA TYR A 101 18.37 8.00 -17.58
C TYR A 101 18.19 8.51 -16.14
N LEU A 102 19.30 8.67 -15.41
CA LEU A 102 19.30 9.17 -14.03
C LEU A 102 18.75 10.59 -13.94
N ASP A 103 19.13 11.46 -14.87
CA ASP A 103 18.64 12.84 -14.92
C ASP A 103 17.13 12.87 -15.21
N GLY A 104 16.65 12.04 -16.15
CA GLY A 104 15.22 11.87 -16.41
C GLY A 104 14.43 11.39 -15.20
N LEU A 105 14.98 10.48 -14.40
CA LEU A 105 14.40 10.06 -13.12
C LEU A 105 14.42 11.19 -12.08
N SER A 106 15.50 11.98 -12.03
CA SER A 106 15.65 13.12 -11.12
C SER A 106 14.49 14.11 -11.28
N PHE A 107 14.14 14.47 -12.51
CA PHE A 107 13.03 15.37 -12.81
C PHE A 107 11.65 14.82 -12.40
N ILE A 108 11.46 13.50 -12.51
CA ILE A 108 10.22 12.83 -12.09
C ILE A 108 10.08 12.89 -10.56
N VAL A 109 11.19 12.75 -9.83
CA VAL A 109 11.21 12.81 -8.36
C VAL A 109 11.15 14.25 -7.84
N ALA A 110 11.84 15.21 -8.48
CA ALA A 110 11.89 16.60 -8.04
C ALA A 110 10.52 17.29 -8.07
N LYS A 111 9.65 16.97 -9.04
CA LYS A 111 8.28 17.49 -9.11
C LYS A 111 7.37 17.08 -7.94
N ARG A 112 7.80 16.17 -7.06
CA ARG A 112 7.03 15.73 -5.88
C ARG A 112 7.20 16.60 -4.63
N LYS A 113 8.17 17.52 -4.57
CA LYS A 113 8.29 18.46 -3.44
C LYS A 113 7.20 19.55 -3.54
N LYS A 114 6.00 19.24 -3.05
CA LYS A 114 4.98 20.20 -2.59
C LYS A 114 4.20 19.56 -1.45
#